data_AF-A0A927B9R6-F1
#
_entry.id   AF-A0A927B9R6-F1
#
_cell.length_a   1.000
_cell.length_b   1.000
_cell.length_c   1.000
_cell.angle_alpha   90.00
_cell.angle_beta   90.00
_cell.angle_gamma   90.00
#
_symmetry.space_group_name_H-M   'P 1'
#
loop_
_entity.id
_entity.type
_entity.pdbx_description
1 polymer ?
#
loop_
_entity_poly.entity_id
_entity_poly.type
_entity_poly.pdbx_seq_one_letter_code
_entity_poly.pdbx_strand_id
1 'polypeptide(L)'
;MDLIKVLVGSTLYVLTWVVLRKYRQQFNLINQLIQENPQTTFVCISPFPAVASTHNLLRRLGGLILKHRFDATPNLRWVDSHDILRRDYAFLPDGIHLNKEGHKALADDLYAVCRPTQSLIPG
;
A
#
# COMPACT_ATOMS: atom_id res chain seq x y z
N MET A 1 -4.12 -18.55 24.48
CA MET A 1 -4.53 -17.35 23.71
C MET A 1 -3.98 -17.35 22.27
N ASP A 2 -3.00 -18.20 21.95
CA ASP A 2 -2.32 -18.20 20.64
C ASP A 2 -3.02 -19.04 19.57
N LEU A 3 -3.77 -20.07 19.96
CA LEU A 3 -4.51 -20.93 19.03
C LEU A 3 -5.60 -20.15 18.26
N ILE A 4 -6.26 -19.19 18.93
CA ILE A 4 -7.29 -18.33 18.33
C ILE A 4 -6.66 -17.36 17.30
N LYS A 5 -5.46 -16.85 17.56
CA LYS A 5 -4.74 -15.97 16.61
C LYS A 5 -4.33 -16.71 15.34
N VAL A 6 -3.90 -17.97 15.47
CA VAL A 6 -3.50 -18.81 14.33
C VAL A 6 -4.72 -19.20 13.47
N LEU A 7 -5.84 -19.57 14.09
CA LEU A 7 -7.08 -19.91 13.38
C LEU A 7 -7.73 -18.71 12.69
N VAL A 8 -7.75 -17.54 13.33
CA VAL A 8 -8.25 -16.31 12.71
C VAL A 8 -7.34 -15.87 11.55
N GLY A 9 -6.01 -16.00 11.73
CA GLY A 9 -5.02 -15.73 10.69
C GLY A 9 -5.19 -16.62 9.45
N SER A 10 -5.37 -17.93 9.62
CA SER A 10 -5.51 -18.87 8.51
C SER A 10 -6.85 -18.73 7.78
N THR A 11 -7.95 -18.52 8.50
CA THR A 11 -9.28 -18.35 7.89
C THR A 11 -9.38 -17.04 7.11
N LEU A 12 -8.82 -15.95 7.66
CA LEU A 12 -8.75 -14.65 7.00
C LEU A 12 -7.79 -14.67 5.80
N TYR A 13 -6.66 -15.38 5.90
CA TYR A 13 -5.75 -15.61 4.80
C TYR A 13 -6.43 -16.37 3.65
N VAL A 14 -7.18 -17.43 3.94
CA VAL A 14 -7.91 -18.22 2.93
C VAL A 14 -9.02 -17.40 2.27
N LEU A 15 -9.85 -16.69 3.05
CA LEU A 15 -10.89 -15.80 2.50
C LEU A 15 -10.29 -14.71 1.62
N THR A 16 -9.18 -14.12 2.06
CA THR A 16 -8.52 -13.07 1.29
C THR A 16 -7.82 -13.64 0.06
N TRP A 17 -7.25 -14.84 0.12
CA TRP A 17 -6.70 -15.54 -1.04
C TRP A 17 -7.78 -15.87 -2.08
N VAL A 18 -8.96 -16.29 -1.64
CA VAL A 18 -10.12 -16.53 -2.53
C VAL A 18 -10.58 -15.24 -3.19
N VAL A 19 -10.68 -14.13 -2.45
CA VAL A 19 -11.02 -12.81 -3.01
C VAL A 19 -9.95 -12.33 -3.99
N LEU A 20 -8.67 -12.46 -3.64
CA LEU A 20 -7.55 -12.07 -4.51
C LEU A 20 -7.44 -12.94 -5.76
N ARG A 21 -7.90 -14.20 -5.71
CA ARG A 21 -7.95 -15.09 -6.87
C ARG A 21 -8.83 -14.52 -7.99
N LYS A 22 -9.92 -13.82 -7.65
CA LYS A 22 -10.76 -13.10 -8.63
C LYS A 22 -9.97 -12.00 -9.35
N TYR A 23 -8.99 -11.41 -8.68
CA TYR A 23 -8.15 -10.33 -9.21
C TYR A 23 -6.80 -10.81 -9.75
N ARG A 24 -6.59 -12.13 -9.86
CA ARG A 24 -5.30 -12.73 -10.24
C ARG A 24 -4.82 -12.24 -11.61
N GLN A 25 -5.74 -12.10 -12.58
CA GLN A 25 -5.40 -11.63 -13.91
C GLN A 25 -4.89 -10.19 -13.88
N GLN A 26 -5.57 -9.29 -13.15
CA GLN A 26 -5.18 -7.89 -12.98
C GLN A 26 -3.80 -7.78 -12.32
N PHE A 27 -3.54 -8.58 -11.28
CA PHE A 27 -2.21 -8.59 -10.66
C PHE A 27 -1.13 -9.15 -11.57
N ASN A 28 -1.43 -10.16 -12.39
CA ASN A 28 -0.47 -10.67 -13.35
C ASN A 28 -0.13 -9.60 -14.41
N LEU A 29 -1.13 -8.85 -14.89
CA LEU A 29 -0.92 -7.74 -15.81
C LEU A 29 -0.07 -6.64 -15.19
N ILE A 30 -0.32 -6.27 -13.93
CA ILE A 30 0.51 -5.29 -13.21
C ILE A 30 1.95 -5.78 -13.09
N ASN A 31 2.15 -7.04 -12.68
CA ASN A 31 3.50 -7.61 -12.58
C ASN A 31 4.21 -7.64 -13.93
N GLN A 32 3.50 -8.01 -15.00
CA GLN A 32 4.04 -8.00 -16.35
C GLN A 32 4.47 -6.59 -16.77
N LEU A 33 3.62 -5.58 -16.56
CA LEU A 33 3.95 -4.19 -16.85
C LEU A 33 5.21 -3.72 -16.11
N ILE A 34 5.37 -4.11 -14.84
CA ILE A 34 6.54 -3.75 -14.05
C ILE A 34 7.82 -4.43 -14.59
N GLN A 35 7.70 -5.71 -14.98
CA GLN A 35 8.80 -6.50 -15.53
C GLN A 35 9.24 -6.01 -16.93
N GLU A 36 8.28 -5.59 -17.75
CA GLU A 36 8.53 -5.03 -19.09
C GLU A 36 9.22 -3.66 -19.04
N ASN A 37 9.21 -2.98 -17.89
CA ASN A 37 9.76 -1.64 -17.70
C ASN A 37 10.80 -1.60 -16.56
N PRO A 38 11.92 -2.33 -16.66
CA PRO A 38 12.87 -2.48 -15.56
C PRO A 38 13.59 -1.17 -15.16
N GLN A 39 13.63 -0.18 -16.07
CA GLN A 39 14.23 1.14 -15.81
C GLN A 39 13.25 2.11 -15.12
N THR A 40 11.97 1.75 -15.04
CA THR A 40 10.94 2.56 -14.39
C THR A 40 10.82 2.17 -12.93
N THR A 41 10.91 3.15 -12.03
CA THR A 41 10.53 2.95 -10.64
C THR A 41 9.02 3.08 -10.51
N PHE A 42 8.37 2.00 -10.09
CA PHE A 42 6.95 1.98 -9.78
C PHE A 42 6.74 2.31 -8.30
N VAL A 43 5.69 3.05 -8.00
CA VAL A 43 5.27 3.31 -6.61
C VAL A 43 3.89 2.74 -6.40
N CYS A 44 3.77 1.82 -5.46
CA CYS A 44 2.49 1.25 -5.05
C CYS A 44 2.11 1.84 -3.69
N ILE A 45 0.94 2.45 -3.61
CA ILE A 45 0.42 3.09 -2.40
C ILE A 45 -0.57 2.13 -1.75
N SER A 46 -0.45 1.92 -0.44
CA SER A 46 -1.40 1.13 0.34
C SER A 46 -2.82 1.71 0.27
N PRO A 47 -3.88 0.91 0.49
CA PRO A 47 -5.23 1.43 0.57
C PRO A 47 -5.35 2.57 1.60
N PHE A 48 -5.90 3.70 1.17
CA PHE A 48 -6.03 4.91 1.99
C PHE A 48 -6.80 4.68 3.28
N PRO A 49 -6.43 5.28 4.43
CA PRO A 49 -7.28 5.26 5.61
C PRO A 49 -8.65 5.87 5.33
N ALA A 50 -9.62 5.42 6.11
CA ALA A 50 -10.92 6.04 6.27
C ALA A 50 -11.07 6.54 7.71
N VAL A 51 -12.02 7.43 7.98
CA VAL A 51 -12.29 7.89 9.35
C VAL A 51 -12.87 6.75 10.22
N ALA A 52 -13.65 5.85 9.63
CA ALA A 52 -14.16 4.68 10.34
C ALA A 52 -13.05 3.65 10.64
N SER A 53 -12.75 3.44 11.94
CA SER A 53 -11.67 2.57 12.41
C SER A 53 -11.81 1.10 11.98
N THR A 54 -13.04 0.60 11.87
CA THR A 54 -13.33 -0.77 11.40
C THR A 54 -12.90 -0.99 9.95
N HIS A 55 -13.06 0.02 9.09
CA HIS A 55 -12.59 -0.03 7.70
C HIS A 55 -11.06 -0.03 7.62
N ASN A 56 -10.39 0.67 8.54
CA ASN A 56 -8.93 0.73 8.56
C ASN A 56 -8.28 -0.63 8.85
N LEU A 57 -8.91 -1.49 9.66
CA LEU A 57 -8.39 -2.83 9.89
C LEU A 57 -8.33 -3.64 8.59
N LEU A 58 -9.44 -3.69 7.85
CA LEU A 58 -9.51 -4.42 6.57
C LEU A 58 -8.55 -3.82 5.53
N ARG A 59 -8.45 -2.49 5.47
CA ARG A 59 -7.55 -1.79 4.54
C ARG A 59 -6.08 -2.07 4.84
N ARG A 60 -5.68 -2.07 6.11
CA ARG A 60 -4.33 -2.45 6.54
C ARG A 60 -4.01 -3.90 6.22
N LEU A 61 -4.95 -4.81 6.49
CA LEU A 61 -4.78 -6.22 6.16
C LEU A 61 -4.62 -6.44 4.65
N GLY A 62 -5.46 -5.79 3.84
CA GLY A 62 -5.32 -5.79 2.38
C GLY A 62 -3.98 -5.22 1.92
N GLY A 63 -3.55 -4.11 2.51
CA GLY A 63 -2.24 -3.49 2.26
C GLY A 63 -1.07 -4.43 2.56
N LEU A 64 -1.08 -5.13 3.70
CA LEU A 64 -0.04 -6.09 4.06
C LEU A 64 0.08 -7.23 3.05
N ILE A 65 -1.06 -7.73 2.55
CA ILE A 65 -1.07 -8.82 1.58
C ILE A 65 -0.55 -8.36 0.22
N LEU A 66 -0.96 -7.16 -0.23
CA LEU A 66 -0.44 -6.56 -1.45
C LEU A 66 1.06 -6.30 -1.33
N LYS A 67 1.52 -5.74 -0.21
CA LYS A 67 2.94 -5.54 0.07
C LYS A 67 3.72 -6.84 -0.05
N HIS A 68 3.27 -7.90 0.63
CA HIS A 68 3.93 -9.21 0.57
C HIS A 68 4.03 -9.76 -0.87
N ARG A 69 2.98 -9.56 -1.69
CA ARG A 69 2.99 -9.98 -3.09
C ARG A 69 4.04 -9.21 -3.92
N PHE A 70 4.25 -7.94 -3.63
CA PHE A 70 5.16 -7.09 -4.37
C PHE A 70 6.58 -7.01 -3.78
N ASP A 71 6.82 -7.53 -2.58
CA ASP A 71 8.13 -7.49 -1.88
C ASP A 71 9.27 -8.08 -2.74
N ALA A 72 8.98 -9.01 -3.67
CA ALA A 72 9.96 -9.60 -4.58
C ALA A 72 10.26 -8.77 -5.85
N THR A 73 9.67 -7.58 -5.99
CA THR A 73 9.76 -6.76 -7.20
C THR A 73 10.74 -5.59 -7.00
N PRO A 74 11.97 -5.66 -7.55
CA PRO A 74 13.06 -4.75 -7.15
C PRO A 74 12.87 -3.30 -7.58
N ASN A 75 12.13 -3.04 -8.67
CA ASN A 75 11.83 -1.69 -9.16
C ASN A 75 10.47 -1.16 -8.68
N LEU A 76 9.85 -1.79 -7.68
CA LEU A 76 8.62 -1.32 -7.04
C LEU A 76 8.90 -0.85 -5.61
N ARG A 77 8.47 0.37 -5.29
CA ARG A 77 8.50 0.94 -3.93
C ARG A 77 7.10 0.90 -3.34
N TRP A 78 6.99 0.35 -2.13
CA TRP A 78 5.74 0.34 -1.37
C TRP A 78 5.67 1.55 -0.45
N VAL A 79 4.53 2.25 -0.46
CA VAL A 79 4.27 3.42 0.39
C VAL A 79 3.03 3.17 1.22
N ASP A 80 3.14 3.27 2.55
CA ASP A 80 1.99 3.14 3.44
C ASP A 80 1.28 4.48 3.65
N SER A 81 0.12 4.64 2.99
CA SER A 81 -0.75 5.81 3.13
C SER A 81 -1.24 6.04 4.57
N HIS A 82 -1.30 4.98 5.40
CA HIS A 82 -1.68 5.12 6.80
C HIS A 82 -0.65 5.86 7.64
N ASP A 83 0.64 5.82 7.28
CA ASP A 83 1.68 6.57 7.98
C ASP A 83 1.75 8.03 7.52
N ILE A 84 1.44 8.29 6.24
CA ILE A 84 1.30 9.64 5.67
C ILE A 84 0.16 10.39 6.35
N LEU A 85 -1.02 9.76 6.38
CA LEU A 85 -2.27 10.38 6.82
C LEU A 85 -2.56 10.22 8.31
N ARG A 86 -1.67 9.53 9.03
CA ARG A 86 -1.67 9.42 10.50
C ARG A 86 -1.67 10.77 11.22
N ARG A 87 -1.29 11.82 10.50
CA ARG A 87 -1.07 13.16 11.04
C ARG A 87 -2.37 13.94 11.26
N ASP A 88 -3.43 13.70 10.46
CA ASP A 88 -4.68 14.43 10.64
C ASP A 88 -5.88 13.81 9.89
N TYR A 89 -6.92 13.39 10.61
CA TYR A 89 -8.18 12.97 9.98
C TYR A 89 -8.96 14.14 9.36
N ALA A 90 -8.60 15.40 9.65
CA ALA A 90 -9.14 16.57 8.98
C ALA A 90 -8.86 16.57 7.47
N PHE A 91 -7.90 15.75 7.00
CA PHE A 91 -7.68 15.52 5.58
C PHE A 91 -8.79 14.74 4.89
N LEU A 92 -9.69 14.09 5.64
CA LEU A 92 -10.78 13.26 5.11
C LEU A 92 -12.15 13.84 5.53
N PRO A 93 -12.60 14.96 4.95
CA PRO A 93 -13.81 15.67 5.40
C PRO A 93 -15.09 14.85 5.31
N ASP A 94 -15.18 13.92 4.35
CA ASP A 94 -16.29 12.97 4.19
C ASP A 94 -15.96 11.55 4.70
N GLY A 95 -14.78 11.41 5.31
CA GLY A 95 -14.29 10.17 5.87
C GLY A 95 -13.60 9.22 4.90
N ILE A 96 -13.52 9.52 3.59
CA ILE A 96 -12.94 8.62 2.58
C ILE A 96 -12.06 9.35 1.55
N HIS A 97 -12.42 10.56 1.12
CA HIS A 97 -11.70 11.32 0.10
C HIS A 97 -10.80 12.38 0.74
N LEU A 98 -9.62 12.57 0.16
CA LEU A 98 -8.70 13.61 0.61
C LEU A 98 -9.21 15.00 0.22
N ASN A 99 -9.10 15.96 1.12
CA ASN A 99 -9.19 17.37 0.79
C ASN A 99 -7.89 17.86 0.13
N LYS A 100 -7.85 19.15 -0.22
CA LYS A 100 -6.68 19.78 -0.85
C LYS A 100 -5.39 19.62 -0.03
N GLU A 101 -5.45 19.83 1.28
CA GLU A 101 -4.28 19.72 2.15
C GLU A 101 -3.82 18.27 2.31
N GLY A 102 -4.76 17.31 2.36
CA GLY A 102 -4.46 15.89 2.36
C GLY A 102 -3.77 15.42 1.08
N HIS A 103 -4.24 15.91 -0.08
CA HIS A 103 -3.57 15.66 -1.37
C HIS A 103 -2.17 16.25 -1.41
N LYS A 104 -1.98 17.46 -0.85
CA LYS A 104 -0.66 18.10 -0.78
C LYS A 104 0.30 17.31 0.09
N ALA A 105 -0.11 16.92 1.31
CA ALA A 105 0.72 16.12 2.21
C ALA A 105 1.11 14.77 1.58
N LEU A 106 0.16 14.10 0.91
CA LEU A 106 0.43 12.88 0.16
C LEU A 106 1.46 13.12 -0.96
N ALA A 107 1.30 14.19 -1.73
CA ALA A 107 2.21 14.52 -2.82
C ALA A 107 3.64 14.79 -2.33
N ASP A 108 3.78 15.50 -1.20
CA ASP A 108 5.08 15.81 -0.58
C ASP A 108 5.80 14.51 -0.16
N ASP A 109 5.10 13.59 0.50
CA ASP A 109 5.66 12.30 0.94
C ASP A 109 5.98 11.39 -0.26
N LEU A 110 5.12 11.34 -1.29
CA LEU A 110 5.40 10.60 -2.52
C LEU A 110 6.60 11.16 -3.27
N TYR A 111 6.74 12.49 -3.32
CA TYR A 111 7.88 13.13 -3.94
C TYR A 111 9.18 12.77 -3.21
N ALA A 112 9.17 12.70 -1.87
CA ALA A 112 10.31 12.23 -1.09
C ALA A 112 10.67 10.77 -1.41
N VAL A 113 9.67 9.89 -1.58
CA VAL A 113 9.88 8.48 -1.98
C VAL A 113 10.40 8.36 -3.40
N CYS A 114 9.98 9.23 -4.33
CA CYS A 114 10.39 9.20 -5.73
C CYS A 114 11.76 9.83 -5.99
N ARG A 115 12.31 10.60 -5.04
CA ARG A 115 13.65 11.18 -5.22
C ARG A 115 14.67 10.06 -5.40
N PRO A 116 15.56 10.17 -6.40
CA PRO A 116 16.76 9.35 -6.44
C PRO A 116 17.52 9.58 -5.13
N THR A 117 17.90 8.51 -4.44
CA THR A 117 18.91 8.61 -3.39
C THR A 117 20.13 9.23 -4.07
N GLN A 118 20.45 10.49 -3.78
CA GLN A 118 21.71 11.06 -4.24
C GLN A 118 22.79 10.11 -3.71
N SER A 119 23.41 9.35 -4.60
CA SER A 119 24.60 8.61 -4.25
C SER A 119 25.58 9.67 -3.75
N LEU A 120 25.91 9.62 -2.47
CA LEU A 120 27.08 10.28 -1.94
C LEU A 120 28.24 9.73 -2.76
N ILE A 121 28.62 10.44 -3.82
CA ILE A 121 29.88 10.22 -4.50
C ILE A 121 30.91 10.58 -3.43
N PRO A 122 31.72 9.64 -2.93
CA PRO A 122 32.88 10.02 -2.15
C PRO A 122 33.80 10.76 -3.12
N GLY A 123 33.89 12.08 -2.95
CA GLY A 123 34.95 12.88 -3.56
C GLY A 123 36.30 12.57 -2.95
#